data_AF-A0A2G4JL08-F1
#
_entry.id   AF-A0A2G4JL08-F1
#
_cell.length_a   1.000
_cell.length_b   1.000
_cell.length_c   1.000
_cell.angle_alpha   90.00
_cell.angle_beta   90.00
_cell.angle_gamma   90.00
#
_symmetry.space_group_name_H-M   'P 1'
#
loop_
_entity.id
_entity.type
_entity.pdbx_description
1 polymer ?
#
loop_
_entity_poly.entity_id
_entity_poly.type
_entity_poly.pdbx_seq_one_letter_code
_entity_poly.pdbx_strand_id
1 'polypeptide(L)'
;MVRRSGSCTNPVTLGAGSAPLHAYLAASGRTITGPSAVKPWVTDKTVDTPWVSVPGLLTAKCASNEHATYLEVTVNADPADPRVDDIVGDLGMRAKPLADWGLHLVDVNLVMGNLLDLVSQQTKTYLARR
;
A
#
# COMPACT_ATOMS: atom_id res chain seq x y z
N MET A 1 -21.35 22.35 -8.50
CA MET A 1 -19.94 22.78 -8.53
C MET A 1 -19.17 21.78 -7.68
N VAL A 2 -18.57 20.75 -8.30
CA VAL A 2 -17.76 19.77 -7.56
C VAL A 2 -16.47 20.46 -7.17
N ARG A 3 -16.28 20.75 -5.89
CA ARG A 3 -15.01 21.23 -5.35
C ARG A 3 -13.96 20.17 -5.68
N ARG A 4 -12.95 20.52 -6.47
CA ARG A 4 -11.74 19.68 -6.66
C ARG A 4 -10.92 19.77 -5.38
N SER A 5 -11.29 18.96 -4.39
CA SER A 5 -10.54 18.81 -3.14
C SER A 5 -9.33 17.91 -3.44
N GLY A 6 -8.13 18.48 -3.59
CA GLY A 6 -6.86 17.74 -3.71
C GLY A 6 -6.64 16.94 -5.01
N SER A 7 -5.42 16.93 -5.54
CA SER A 7 -5.03 15.97 -6.57
C SER A 7 -4.56 14.67 -5.90
N CYS A 8 -5.38 13.63 -5.90
CA CYS A 8 -4.86 12.28 -5.68
C CYS A 8 -4.11 11.81 -6.93
N THR A 9 -3.00 11.13 -6.71
CA THR A 9 -2.25 10.46 -7.77
C THR A 9 -2.01 9.02 -7.34
N ASN A 10 -2.49 8.06 -8.14
CA ASN A 10 -2.06 6.68 -7.99
C ASN A 10 -0.63 6.57 -8.51
N PRO A 11 0.36 6.17 -7.69
CA PRO A 11 1.77 6.11 -8.09
C PRO A 11 2.04 5.06 -9.18
N VAL A 12 1.12 4.13 -9.42
CA VAL A 12 1.25 3.13 -10.49
C VAL A 12 0.81 3.67 -11.84
N THR A 13 -0.31 4.41 -11.87
CA THR A 13 -0.91 4.91 -13.13
C THR A 13 -0.63 6.38 -13.41
N LEU A 14 -0.03 7.08 -12.44
CA LEU A 14 0.13 8.55 -12.42
C LEU A 14 -1.18 9.30 -12.65
N GLY A 15 -2.31 8.69 -12.27
CA GLY A 15 -3.65 9.21 -12.48
C GLY A 15 -4.66 8.60 -11.51
N ALA A 16 -5.94 8.58 -11.90
CA ALA A 16 -7.01 8.05 -11.06
C ALA A 16 -7.27 6.53 -11.23
N GLY A 17 -6.67 5.91 -12.24
CA GLY A 17 -6.93 4.51 -12.60
C GLY A 17 -6.59 3.53 -11.47
N SER A 18 -7.35 2.43 -11.40
CA SER A 18 -7.06 1.32 -10.48
C SER A 18 -5.87 0.49 -10.96
N ALA A 19 -4.98 0.10 -10.06
CA ALA A 19 -3.83 -0.73 -10.38
C ALA A 19 -3.34 -1.56 -9.18
N PRO A 20 -2.70 -2.72 -9.42
CA PRO A 20 -2.08 -3.51 -8.36
C PRO A 20 -0.88 -2.78 -7.76
N LEU A 21 -0.73 -2.87 -6.45
CA LEU A 21 0.40 -2.30 -5.72
C LEU A 21 1.58 -3.27 -5.66
N HIS A 22 2.79 -2.70 -5.70
CA HIS A 22 4.03 -3.40 -5.42
C HIS A 22 4.55 -2.95 -4.05
N ALA A 23 4.04 -3.63 -3.01
CA ALA A 23 4.33 -3.30 -1.62
C ALA A 23 5.60 -3.98 -1.09
N TYR A 24 6.26 -3.32 -0.13
CA TYR A 24 7.31 -3.89 0.72
C TYR A 24 6.96 -3.67 2.19
N LEU A 25 6.31 -4.65 2.81
CA LEU A 25 5.80 -4.60 4.19
C LEU A 25 6.78 -5.29 5.15
N ALA A 26 6.91 -4.80 6.37
CA ALA A 26 7.82 -5.40 7.35
C ALA A 26 7.33 -6.80 7.74
N ALA A 27 8.19 -7.82 7.57
CA ALA A 27 7.83 -9.20 7.90
C ALA A 27 7.43 -9.36 9.37
N SER A 28 8.09 -8.60 10.25
CA SER A 28 7.87 -8.62 11.69
C SER A 28 6.74 -7.70 12.18
N GLY A 29 6.05 -6.96 11.30
CA GLY A 29 5.05 -5.96 11.71
C GLY A 29 5.62 -4.69 12.33
N ARG A 30 6.91 -4.39 12.13
CA ARG A 30 7.49 -3.10 12.56
C ARG A 30 6.92 -1.95 11.75
N THR A 31 6.46 -0.91 12.42
CA THR A 31 5.96 0.34 11.84
C THR A 31 6.72 1.55 12.38
N ILE A 32 6.37 2.76 11.92
CA ILE A 32 6.98 4.02 12.39
C ILE A 32 6.79 4.26 13.90
N THR A 33 5.71 3.76 14.51
CA THR A 33 5.45 3.93 15.95
C THR A 33 5.92 2.77 16.81
N GLY A 34 6.42 1.69 16.21
CA GLY A 34 6.88 0.49 16.91
C GLY A 34 6.27 -0.81 16.35
N PRO A 35 6.34 -1.91 17.10
CA PRO A 35 5.81 -3.20 16.66
C PRO A 35 4.28 -3.20 16.67
N SER A 36 3.68 -3.65 15.56
CA SER A 36 2.26 -3.96 15.45
C SER A 36 2.06 -5.48 15.38
N ALA A 37 0.99 -5.97 15.99
CA ALA A 37 0.63 -7.38 15.91
C ALA A 37 0.23 -7.75 14.48
N VAL A 38 1.04 -8.57 13.82
CA VAL A 38 0.80 -9.11 12.48
C VAL A 38 0.39 -10.58 12.55
N LYS A 39 -0.54 -10.97 11.68
CA LYS A 39 -0.78 -12.38 11.39
C LYS A 39 0.41 -12.94 10.59
N PRO A 40 0.67 -14.25 10.62
CA PRO A 40 1.60 -14.87 9.68
C PRO A 40 1.23 -14.49 8.24
N TRP A 41 2.23 -14.14 7.42
CA TRP A 41 2.03 -13.77 6.01
C TRP A 41 1.54 -14.94 5.15
N VAL A 42 1.86 -16.16 5.56
CA VAL A 42 1.51 -17.41 4.93
C VAL A 42 1.51 -18.50 6.01
N THR A 43 0.57 -19.44 5.95
CA THR A 43 0.33 -20.43 7.02
C THR A 43 1.20 -21.68 6.92
N ASP A 44 1.68 -22.04 5.74
CA ASP A 44 2.43 -23.28 5.47
C ASP A 44 3.93 -23.05 5.24
N LYS A 45 4.42 -21.81 5.33
CA LYS A 45 5.81 -21.43 5.04
C LYS A 45 6.35 -20.37 5.99
N THR A 46 7.67 -20.29 6.08
CA THR A 46 8.36 -19.18 6.76
C THR A 46 8.72 -18.09 5.77
N VAL A 47 8.67 -16.85 6.24
CA VAL A 47 9.22 -15.69 5.54
C VAL A 47 10.50 -15.31 6.25
N ASP A 48 11.64 -15.63 5.62
CA ASP A 48 12.96 -15.41 6.22
C ASP A 48 13.56 -14.03 5.85
N THR A 49 12.90 -13.29 4.95
CA THR A 49 13.29 -11.94 4.57
C THR A 49 12.71 -10.91 5.54
N PRO A 50 13.42 -9.79 5.81
CA PRO A 50 12.90 -8.74 6.70
C PRO A 50 11.69 -7.99 6.11
N TRP A 51 11.49 -8.08 4.79
CA TRP A 51 10.42 -7.44 4.04
C TRP A 51 9.65 -8.46 3.20
N VAL A 52 8.35 -8.23 3.02
CA VAL A 52 7.42 -9.08 2.27
C VAL A 52 6.78 -8.27 1.15
N SER A 53 6.72 -8.86 -0.03
CA SER A 53 5.88 -8.39 -1.13
C SER A 53 4.65 -9.28 -1.24
N VAL A 54 3.51 -8.66 -1.58
CA VAL A 54 2.19 -9.31 -1.59
C VAL A 54 1.50 -9.13 -2.94
N PRO A 55 2.07 -9.66 -4.04
CA PRO A 55 1.53 -9.48 -5.38
C PRO A 55 0.10 -10.01 -5.48
N GLY A 56 -0.78 -9.20 -6.06
CA GLY A 56 -2.21 -9.50 -6.22
C GLY A 56 -3.06 -9.24 -4.98
N LEU A 57 -2.48 -9.15 -3.77
CA LEU A 57 -3.25 -8.90 -2.55
C LEU A 57 -3.75 -7.44 -2.47
N LEU A 58 -3.00 -6.48 -3.01
CA LEU A 58 -3.31 -5.07 -2.84
C LEU A 58 -3.55 -4.39 -4.20
N THR A 59 -4.67 -3.67 -4.30
CA THR A 59 -4.90 -2.70 -5.39
C THR A 59 -5.14 -1.31 -4.83
N ALA A 60 -4.85 -0.29 -5.61
CA ALA A 60 -5.18 1.09 -5.25
C ALA A 60 -5.83 1.84 -6.40
N LYS A 61 -6.71 2.79 -6.05
CA LYS A 61 -7.29 3.77 -6.97
C LYS A 61 -7.47 5.10 -6.25
N CYS A 62 -7.49 6.20 -7.00
CA CYS A 62 -7.95 7.46 -6.42
C CYS A 62 -9.47 7.45 -6.27
N ALA A 63 -9.95 7.80 -5.10
CA ALA A 63 -11.37 7.93 -4.80
C ALA A 63 -11.63 9.29 -4.13
N SER A 64 -12.90 9.70 -4.12
CA SER A 64 -13.36 10.89 -3.41
C SER A 64 -14.67 10.60 -2.71
N ASN A 65 -14.89 11.24 -1.57
CA ASN A 65 -16.18 11.32 -0.89
C ASN A 65 -16.50 12.79 -0.54
N GLU A 66 -17.52 13.02 0.27
CA GLU A 66 -17.93 14.36 0.70
C GLU A 66 -16.91 15.10 1.58
N HIS A 67 -15.89 14.40 2.09
CA HIS A 67 -14.88 14.93 3.01
C HIS A 67 -13.49 15.08 2.37
N ALA A 68 -13.10 14.19 1.46
CA ALA A 68 -11.74 14.13 0.95
C ALA A 68 -11.64 13.47 -0.44
N THR A 69 -10.49 13.71 -1.09
CA THR A 69 -9.96 12.86 -2.17
C THR A 69 -8.74 12.14 -1.62
N TYR A 70 -8.68 10.82 -1.78
CA TYR A 70 -7.71 9.94 -1.14
C TYR A 70 -7.32 8.79 -2.05
N LEU A 71 -6.22 8.11 -1.70
CA LEU A 71 -5.83 6.86 -2.32
C LEU A 71 -6.53 5.72 -1.56
N GLU A 72 -7.55 5.12 -2.17
CA GLU A 72 -8.23 3.95 -1.63
C GLU A 72 -7.37 2.71 -1.91
N VAL A 73 -7.13 1.91 -0.87
CA VAL A 73 -6.42 0.63 -0.96
C VAL A 73 -7.41 -0.50 -0.68
N THR A 74 -7.50 -1.45 -1.60
CA THR A 74 -8.33 -2.64 -1.45
C THR A 74 -7.44 -3.84 -1.17
N VAL A 75 -7.78 -4.58 -0.12
CA VAL A 75 -7.21 -5.91 0.16
C VAL A 75 -8.07 -6.96 -0.54
N ASN A 76 -7.49 -7.66 -1.52
CA ASN A 76 -8.10 -8.73 -2.29
C ASN A 76 -7.88 -10.06 -1.56
N ALA A 77 -8.50 -10.21 -0.39
CA ALA A 77 -8.45 -11.42 0.41
C ALA A 77 -8.94 -12.65 -0.37
N ASP A 78 -8.32 -13.80 -0.15
CA ASP A 78 -8.76 -15.10 -0.67
C ASP A 78 -8.64 -16.14 0.46
N PRO A 79 -9.73 -16.42 1.20
CA PRO A 79 -9.69 -17.33 2.34
C PRO A 79 -9.43 -18.80 1.94
N ALA A 80 -9.43 -19.11 0.64
CA ALA A 80 -9.07 -20.43 0.14
C ALA A 80 -7.55 -20.59 -0.09
N ASP A 81 -6.79 -19.49 -0.06
CA ASP A 81 -5.34 -19.49 -0.21
C ASP A 81 -4.61 -19.40 1.16
N PRO A 82 -3.35 -19.86 1.27
CA PRO A 82 -2.65 -19.91 2.55
C PRO A 82 -2.08 -18.56 3.01
N ARG A 83 -2.17 -17.50 2.19
CA ARG A 83 -1.63 -16.16 2.46
C ARG A 83 -2.56 -15.40 3.39
N VAL A 84 -2.02 -14.31 3.95
CA VAL A 84 -2.78 -13.42 4.81
C VAL A 84 -3.88 -12.69 4.01
N ASP A 85 -5.08 -12.64 4.59
CA ASP A 85 -6.25 -11.94 4.04
C ASP A 85 -6.34 -10.46 4.42
N ASP A 86 -5.37 -9.94 5.18
CA ASP A 86 -5.40 -8.60 5.73
C ASP A 86 -3.99 -8.09 6.03
N ILE A 87 -3.83 -6.78 6.08
CA ILE A 87 -2.57 -6.11 6.41
C ILE A 87 -2.68 -5.33 7.71
N VAL A 88 -1.54 -4.84 8.21
CA VAL A 88 -1.51 -3.83 9.27
C VAL A 88 -1.18 -2.48 8.66
N GLY A 89 -1.51 -1.39 9.35
CA GLY A 89 -1.23 -0.05 8.83
C GLY A 89 -2.02 1.06 9.50
N ASP A 90 -3.14 0.70 10.13
CA ASP A 90 -3.98 1.67 10.82
C ASP A 90 -3.27 2.26 12.04
N LEU A 91 -3.30 3.59 12.14
CA LEU A 91 -2.87 4.27 13.36
C LEU A 91 -3.92 4.11 14.45
N GLY A 92 -3.52 3.61 15.62
CA GLY A 92 -4.42 3.34 16.75
C GLY A 92 -4.42 1.85 17.14
N MET A 93 -5.47 1.41 17.82
CA MET A 93 -5.64 -0.02 18.10
C MET A 93 -6.34 -0.68 16.91
N ARG A 94 -6.00 -1.94 16.57
CA ARG A 94 -6.59 -2.65 15.40
C ARG A 94 -8.13 -2.66 15.35
N ALA A 95 -8.80 -2.61 16.50
CA ALA A 95 -10.26 -2.54 16.61
C ALA A 95 -10.83 -1.11 16.77
N LYS A 96 -9.95 -0.12 16.92
CA LYS A 96 -10.27 1.31 17.09
C LYS A 96 -9.23 2.17 16.35
N PRO A 97 -9.18 2.08 15.01
CA PRO A 97 -8.30 2.92 14.21
C PRO A 97 -8.73 4.39 14.34
N LEU A 98 -7.75 5.30 14.29
CA LEU A 98 -8.01 6.72 14.17
C LEU A 98 -8.47 7.01 12.74
N ALA A 99 -9.78 7.23 12.56
CA ALA A 99 -10.43 7.30 11.26
C ALA A 99 -9.77 8.27 10.27
N ASP A 100 -9.21 9.38 10.77
CA ASP A 100 -8.61 10.43 9.93
C ASP A 100 -7.20 10.11 9.42
N TRP A 101 -6.58 9.01 9.90
CA TRP A 101 -5.20 8.67 9.57
C TRP A 101 -5.06 7.52 8.58
N GLY A 102 -6.07 6.64 8.48
CA GLY A 102 -6.02 5.47 7.61
C GLY A 102 -4.73 4.66 7.81
N LEU A 103 -4.14 4.20 6.68
CA LEU A 103 -2.97 3.33 6.65
C LEU A 103 -1.63 4.07 6.86
N HIS A 104 -1.60 5.18 7.60
CA HIS A 104 -0.44 6.04 7.75
C HIS A 104 0.84 5.33 8.24
N LEU A 105 0.70 4.22 8.98
CA LEU A 105 1.87 3.48 9.46
C LEU A 105 2.66 2.77 8.36
N VAL A 106 2.05 2.59 7.18
CA VAL A 106 2.60 1.82 6.05
C VAL A 106 2.36 2.50 4.69
N ASP A 107 1.95 3.76 4.66
CA ASP A 107 1.56 4.47 3.43
C ASP A 107 2.63 4.41 2.32
N VAL A 108 3.90 4.64 2.65
CA VAL A 108 5.02 4.52 1.71
C VAL A 108 5.32 3.05 1.39
N ASN A 109 5.24 2.15 2.39
CA ASN A 109 5.52 0.73 2.21
C ASN A 109 4.57 0.07 1.20
N LEU A 110 3.32 0.52 1.15
CA LEU A 110 2.30 0.04 0.21
C LEU A 110 2.70 0.25 -1.25
N VAL A 111 3.42 1.34 -1.55
CA VAL A 111 3.70 1.78 -2.93
C VAL A 111 5.19 1.80 -3.27
N MET A 112 6.04 1.38 -2.33
CA MET A 112 7.50 1.51 -2.42
C MET A 112 8.06 0.91 -3.71
N GLY A 113 7.64 -0.29 -4.09
CA GLY A 113 8.07 -0.93 -5.34
C GLY A 113 7.64 -0.14 -6.57
N ASN A 114 6.43 0.42 -6.57
CA ASN A 114 5.93 1.24 -7.68
C ASN A 114 6.74 2.54 -7.83
N LEU A 115 7.12 3.17 -6.72
CA LEU A 115 7.98 4.37 -6.73
C LEU A 115 9.37 4.05 -7.29
N LEU A 116 9.95 2.91 -6.89
CA LEU A 116 11.23 2.45 -7.44
C LEU A 116 11.15 2.18 -8.95
N ASP A 117 10.07 1.54 -9.41
CA ASP A 117 9.82 1.29 -10.83
C ASP A 117 9.69 2.61 -11.61
N LEU A 118 8.98 3.60 -11.06
CA LEU A 118 8.84 4.93 -11.66
C LEU A 118 10.20 5.65 -11.79
N VAL A 119 10.99 5.66 -10.71
CA VAL A 119 12.33 6.28 -10.72
C VAL A 119 13.24 5.57 -11.74
N SER A 120 13.17 4.25 -11.84
CA SER A 120 13.92 3.46 -12.82
C SER A 120 13.54 3.85 -14.26
N GLN A 121 12.24 3.96 -14.56
CA GLN A 121 11.74 4.37 -15.88
C GLN A 121 12.16 5.80 -16.24
N GLN A 122 12.01 6.74 -15.30
CA GLN A 122 12.42 8.14 -15.50
C GLN A 122 13.92 8.26 -15.71
N THR A 123 14.73 7.52 -14.94
CA THR A 123 16.20 7.50 -15.07
C THR A 123 16.63 6.98 -16.43
N LYS A 124 16.06 5.86 -16.90
CA LYS A 124 16.33 5.33 -18.25
C LYS A 124 16.02 6.35 -19.33
N THR A 125 14.88 7.03 -19.22
CA THR A 125 14.46 8.07 -20.17
C THR A 125 15.41 9.28 -20.16
N TYR A 126 15.85 9.72 -18.97
CA TYR A 126 16.79 10.82 -18.84
C TYR A 126 18.14 10.50 -19.48
N LEU A 127 18.67 9.30 -19.22
CA LEU A 127 19.96 8.86 -19.76
C LEU A 127 19.93 8.65 -21.27
N ALA A 128 18.83 8.19 -21.85
CA ALA A 128 18.69 8.03 -23.30
C ALA A 128 18.60 9.36 -24.08
N ARG A 129 18.38 10.49 -23.38
CA ARG A 129 18.36 11.83 -23.98
C ARG A 129 19.72 12.55 -23.94
N ARG A 130 20.72 11.94 -23.30
CA ARG A 130 22.11 12.42 -23.32
C ARG A 130 22.88 11.72 -24.43
#